data_AF-A0A9R0P0C3-F1
#
_entry.id   AF-A0A9R0P0C3-F1
#
_cell.length_a   1.000
_cell.length_b   1.000
_cell.length_c   1.000
_cell.angle_alpha   90.00
_cell.angle_beta   90.00
_cell.angle_gamma   90.00
#
_symmetry.space_group_name_H-M   'P 1'
#
loop_
_entity.id
_entity.type
_entity.pdbx_description
1 polymer ?
#
loop_
_entity_poly.entity_id
_entity_poly.type
_entity_poly.pdbx_seq_one_letter_code
_entity_poly.pdbx_strand_id
1 'polypeptide(L)'
;MNGIGRVLLGPTVPDASGSQFKTAWISIVLPIVPIARYYLMEEGSLTFGTKTTTRYHIVGRSRLVGAEIARTYLYCWLVAPLIGAGPAALLLSQADELADSIGVFALIALFLVTVFASVAALSYGTKFVRRRFFTPRSVVVRPEP
;
A
#
# COMPACT_ATOMS: atom_id res chain seq x y z
N MET A 1 -1.25 5.39 -12.45
CA MET A 1 -2.28 4.65 -11.71
C MET A 1 -3.58 4.77 -12.48
N ASN A 2 -4.21 3.65 -12.86
CA ASN A 2 -5.58 3.68 -13.37
C ASN A 2 -6.49 3.70 -12.13
N GLY A 3 -6.87 4.89 -11.68
CA GLY A 3 -7.56 5.14 -10.40
C GLY A 3 -9.03 4.75 -10.38
N ILE A 4 -9.48 3.84 -11.24
CA ILE A 4 -10.82 3.25 -11.22
C ILE A 4 -10.67 1.82 -11.74
N GLY A 5 -11.08 0.83 -10.94
CA GLY A 5 -11.13 -0.56 -11.38
C GLY A 5 -10.79 -1.57 -10.30
N ARG A 6 -10.21 -2.69 -10.72
CA ARG A 6 -9.79 -3.78 -9.84
C ARG A 6 -8.31 -3.69 -9.55
N VAL A 7 -7.94 -3.67 -8.27
CA VAL A 7 -6.54 -3.62 -7.82
C VAL A 7 -6.25 -4.79 -6.90
N LEU A 8 -5.09 -5.42 -7.06
CA LEU A 8 -4.60 -6.48 -6.20
C LEU A 8 -3.75 -5.88 -5.07
N LEU A 9 -4.20 -6.03 -3.83
CA LEU A 9 -3.55 -5.49 -2.62
C LEU A 9 -3.39 -6.56 -1.54
N GLY A 10 -2.63 -6.21 -0.50
CA GLY A 10 -2.37 -7.08 0.65
C GLY A 10 -1.60 -8.35 0.28
N PRO A 11 -0.45 -8.27 -0.41
CA PRO A 11 0.35 -9.44 -0.70
C PRO A 11 0.79 -10.13 0.60
N THR A 12 0.61 -11.45 0.66
CA THR A 12 1.26 -12.27 1.68
C THR A 12 2.73 -12.50 1.33
N VAL A 13 3.51 -12.98 2.29
CA VAL A 13 4.85 -13.50 2.01
C VAL A 13 4.76 -14.58 0.90
N PRO A 14 5.63 -14.50 -0.13
CA PRO A 14 5.67 -15.52 -1.18
C PRO A 14 6.15 -16.86 -0.60
N ASP A 15 5.57 -17.94 -1.10
CA ASP A 15 5.98 -19.31 -0.78
C ASP A 15 7.32 -19.67 -1.46
N ALA A 16 7.77 -20.91 -1.27
CA ALA A 16 8.99 -21.41 -1.91
C ALA A 16 8.91 -21.43 -3.45
N SER A 17 7.70 -21.43 -4.04
CA SER A 17 7.48 -21.34 -5.48
C SER A 17 7.44 -19.89 -6.00
N GLY A 18 7.49 -18.89 -5.11
CA GLY A 18 7.31 -17.47 -5.45
C GLY A 18 5.84 -17.04 -5.56
N SER A 19 4.90 -17.94 -5.29
CA SER A 19 3.46 -17.68 -5.29
C SER A 19 3.02 -17.01 -3.99
N GLN A 20 2.09 -16.06 -4.08
CA GLN A 20 1.59 -15.29 -2.94
C GLN A 20 0.07 -15.08 -3.05
N PHE A 21 -0.58 -14.90 -1.90
CA PHE A 21 -1.97 -14.46 -1.90
C PHE A 21 -2.05 -12.95 -2.07
N LYS A 22 -2.98 -12.49 -2.91
CA LYS A 22 -3.42 -11.09 -2.95
C LYS A 22 -4.94 -11.01 -2.96
N THR A 23 -5.47 -9.97 -2.35
CA THR A 23 -6.90 -9.68 -2.40
C THR A 23 -7.17 -8.70 -3.54
N ALA A 24 -8.15 -9.01 -4.39
CA ALA A 24 -8.68 -8.10 -5.39
C ALA A 24 -9.72 -7.17 -4.77
N TRP A 25 -9.58 -5.88 -5.04
CA TRP A 25 -10.43 -4.82 -4.51
C TRP A 25 -11.04 -4.01 -5.64
N ILE A 26 -12.29 -3.58 -5.45
CA ILE A 26 -12.82 -2.43 -6.20
C ILE A 26 -12.18 -1.18 -5.60
N SER A 27 -11.49 -0.41 -6.44
CA SER A 27 -10.83 0.83 -6.04
C SER A 27 -11.22 1.96 -6.98
N ILE A 28 -11.44 3.13 -6.41
CA ILE A 28 -11.29 4.41 -7.11
C ILE A 28 -9.86 4.86 -6.76
N VAL A 29 -9.69 5.75 -5.79
CA VAL A 29 -8.37 6.15 -5.27
C VAL A 29 -7.86 5.19 -4.18
N LEU A 30 -8.78 4.69 -3.34
CA LEU A 30 -8.50 3.80 -2.21
C LEU A 30 -9.35 2.51 -2.33
N PRO A 31 -8.92 1.41 -1.68
CA PRO A 31 -9.70 0.18 -1.65
C PRO A 31 -11.04 0.40 -0.96
N ILE A 32 -12.14 0.10 -1.67
CA ILE A 32 -13.51 0.27 -1.17
C ILE A 32 -14.09 -1.09 -0.75
N VAL A 33 -14.12 -2.07 -1.66
CA VAL A 33 -14.76 -3.38 -1.40
C VAL A 33 -13.83 -4.53 -1.82
N PRO A 34 -13.54 -5.50 -0.93
CA PRO A 34 -12.80 -6.70 -1.28
C PRO A 34 -13.71 -7.67 -2.04
N ILE A 35 -13.22 -8.21 -3.16
CA ILE A 35 -14.01 -9.06 -4.07
C ILE A 35 -13.64 -10.54 -3.89
N ALA A 36 -12.34 -10.82 -3.94
CA ALA A 36 -11.82 -12.19 -3.98
C ALA A 36 -10.36 -12.23 -3.54
N ARG A 37 -9.94 -13.35 -2.99
CA ARG A 37 -8.53 -13.63 -2.66
C ARG A 37 -7.98 -14.65 -3.66
N TYR A 38 -6.91 -14.27 -4.34
CA TYR A 38 -6.26 -15.08 -5.37
C TYR A 38 -4.90 -15.54 -4.90
N TYR A 39 -4.57 -16.80 -5.18
CA TYR A 39 -3.22 -17.32 -5.12
C TYR A 39 -2.57 -17.11 -6.47
N LEU A 40 -1.51 -16.32 -6.52
CA LEU A 40 -0.93 -15.88 -7.79
C LEU A 40 0.60 -15.86 -7.77
N MET A 41 1.17 -16.11 -8.93
CA MET A 41 2.60 -16.03 -9.19
C MET A 41 2.87 -14.86 -10.13
N GLU A 42 3.93 -14.10 -9.85
CA GLU A 42 4.34 -12.98 -10.70
C GLU A 42 5.26 -13.51 -11.81
N GLU A 43 4.78 -13.50 -13.06
CA GLU A 43 5.55 -14.02 -14.21
C GLU A 43 6.56 -12.99 -14.73
N GLY A 44 6.22 -11.70 -14.61
CA GLY A 44 7.07 -10.63 -15.07
C GLY A 44 6.36 -9.28 -15.06
N SER A 45 7.15 -8.22 -15.00
CA SER A 45 6.67 -6.84 -15.06
C SER A 45 7.27 -6.13 -16.28
N LEU A 46 6.41 -5.63 -17.15
CA LEU A 46 6.80 -4.73 -18.23
C LEU A 46 6.60 -3.29 -17.75
N THR A 47 7.68 -2.52 -17.74
CA THR A 47 7.62 -1.09 -17.43
C THR A 47 7.81 -0.30 -18.72
N PHE A 48 6.81 0.51 -19.08
CA PHE A 48 6.86 1.39 -20.25
C PHE A 48 6.61 2.83 -19.79
N GLY A 49 7.68 3.63 -19.76
CA GLY A 49 7.65 4.98 -19.18
C GLY A 49 7.23 4.96 -17.71
N THR A 50 6.13 5.64 -17.37
CA THR A 50 5.56 5.70 -16.02
C THR A 50 4.53 4.60 -15.71
N LYS A 51 4.26 3.71 -16.67
CA LYS A 51 3.29 2.61 -16.51
C LYS A 51 4.02 1.30 -16.31
N THR A 52 3.80 0.66 -15.16
CA THR A 52 4.23 -0.72 -14.91
C THR A 52 3.02 -1.64 -15.02
N THR A 53 3.08 -2.58 -15.94
CA THR A 53 2.10 -3.65 -16.10
C THR A 53 2.74 -4.95 -15.64
N THR A 54 2.22 -5.50 -14.55
CA THR A 54 2.67 -6.79 -14.02
C THR A 54 1.71 -7.89 -14.47
N ARG A 55 2.25 -8.94 -15.09
CA ARG A 55 1.49 -10.14 -15.47
C ARG A 55 1.50 -11.12 -14.28
N TYR A 56 0.30 -11.59 -13.94
CA TYR A 56 0.10 -12.56 -12.87
C TYR A 56 -0.51 -13.84 -13.42
N HIS A 57 0.07 -14.98 -13.02
CA HIS A 57 -0.53 -16.29 -13.22
C HIS A 57 -1.41 -16.61 -12.01
N ILE A 58 -2.69 -16.90 -12.23
CA ILE A 58 -3.63 -17.24 -11.15
C ILE A 58 -3.61 -18.75 -10.95
N VAL A 59 -3.04 -19.19 -9.82
CA VAL A 59 -2.93 -20.60 -9.44
C VAL A 59 -4.21 -21.09 -8.76
N GLY A 60 -4.90 -20.23 -8.02
CA GLY A 60 -6.14 -20.61 -7.34
C GLY A 60 -6.88 -19.46 -6.69
N ARG A 61 -8.04 -19.78 -6.09
CA ARG A 61 -8.89 -18.84 -5.35
C ARG A 61 -9.10 -19.35 -3.92
N SER A 62 -9.08 -18.44 -2.96
CA SER A 62 -9.29 -18.71 -1.55
C SER A 62 -10.40 -17.83 -0.97
N ARG A 63 -10.90 -18.19 0.22
CA ARG A 63 -11.86 -17.34 0.96
C ARG A 63 -11.17 -16.07 1.42
N LEU A 64 -11.96 -15.00 1.52
CA LEU A 64 -11.50 -13.74 2.08
C LEU A 64 -11.08 -13.93 3.54
N VAL A 65 -9.95 -13.34 3.92
CA VAL A 65 -9.43 -13.39 5.28
C VAL A 65 -9.65 -12.03 5.94
N GLY A 66 -10.51 -11.98 6.95
CA GLY A 66 -10.90 -10.73 7.61
C GLY A 66 -9.70 -9.93 8.15
N ALA A 67 -8.68 -10.62 8.68
CA ALA A 67 -7.46 -9.97 9.15
C ALA A 67 -6.67 -9.26 8.01
N GLU A 68 -6.63 -9.83 6.80
CA GLU A 68 -5.97 -9.19 5.64
C GLU A 68 -6.74 -7.96 5.17
N ILE A 69 -8.08 -8.04 5.16
CA ILE A 69 -8.98 -6.95 4.85
C ILE A 69 -8.81 -5.80 5.86
N ALA A 70 -8.89 -6.10 7.16
CA ALA A 70 -8.76 -5.11 8.23
C ALA A 70 -7.39 -4.39 8.18
N ARG A 71 -6.30 -5.13 7.95
CA ARG A 71 -4.96 -4.54 7.79
C ARG A 71 -4.88 -3.64 6.57
N THR A 72 -5.47 -4.03 5.45
CA THR A 72 -5.49 -3.23 4.23
C THR A 72 -6.26 -1.92 4.45
N TYR A 73 -7.41 -1.97 5.12
CA TYR A 73 -8.15 -0.77 5.49
C TYR A 73 -7.36 0.12 6.45
N LEU A 74 -6.86 -0.43 7.56
CA LEU A 74 -6.11 0.32 8.55
C LEU A 74 -4.87 0.99 7.93
N TYR A 75 -4.19 0.30 7.02
CA TYR A 75 -3.08 0.90 6.29
C TYR A 75 -3.54 2.01 5.34
N CYS A 76 -4.47 1.72 4.44
CA CYS A 76 -4.86 2.65 3.36
C CYS A 76 -5.68 3.85 3.83
N TRP A 77 -6.49 3.70 4.88
CA TRP A 77 -7.43 4.73 5.35
C TRP A 77 -6.95 5.48 6.58
N LEU A 78 -6.04 4.90 7.37
CA LEU A 78 -5.56 5.53 8.61
C LEU A 78 -4.06 5.81 8.55
N VAL A 79 -3.23 4.78 8.43
CA VAL A 79 -1.77 4.92 8.54
C VAL A 79 -1.19 5.74 7.38
N ALA A 80 -1.57 5.43 6.14
CA ALA A 80 -1.02 6.12 4.98
C ALA A 80 -1.43 7.60 4.93
N PRO A 81 -2.71 7.98 5.16
CA PRO A 81 -3.09 9.39 5.28
C PRO A 81 -2.42 10.10 6.45
N LEU A 82 -2.28 9.45 7.61
CA LEU A 82 -1.63 10.05 8.77
C LEU A 82 -0.15 10.33 8.51
N ILE A 83 0.57 9.41 7.87
CA ILE A 83 1.98 9.62 7.51
C ILE A 83 2.10 10.63 6.37
N GLY A 84 1.22 10.58 5.38
CA GLY A 84 1.29 11.43 4.19
C GLY A 84 0.91 12.89 4.46
N ALA A 85 -0.15 13.12 5.23
CA ALA A 85 -0.72 14.44 5.47
C ALA A 85 -0.56 14.92 6.91
N GLY A 86 -0.36 14.04 7.89
CA GLY A 86 -0.23 14.41 9.31
C GLY A 86 0.90 15.41 9.57
N PRO A 87 2.14 15.17 9.10
CA PRO A 87 3.23 16.13 9.27
C PRO A 87 2.94 17.50 8.66
N ALA A 88 2.33 17.53 7.48
CA ALA A 88 1.92 18.77 6.82
C ALA A 88 0.82 19.50 7.59
N ALA A 89 -0.17 18.78 8.11
CA ALA A 89 -1.25 19.34 8.93
C ALA A 89 -0.73 19.94 10.24
N LEU A 90 0.26 19.29 10.88
CA LEU A 90 0.91 19.82 12.07
C LEU A 90 1.67 21.12 11.79
N LEU A 91 2.42 21.18 10.67
CA LEU A 91 3.10 22.41 10.26
C LEU A 91 2.10 23.52 9.96
N LEU A 92 0.99 23.21 9.30
CA LEU A 92 -0.07 24.17 9.01
C LEU A 92 -0.76 24.66 10.29
N SER A 93 -0.94 23.81 11.31
CA SER A 93 -1.55 24.23 12.58
C SER A 93 -0.72 25.23 13.38
N GLN A 94 0.57 25.35 13.07
CA GLN A 94 1.49 26.31 13.72
C GLN A 94 2.10 27.28 12.71
N ALA A 95 1.50 27.42 11.53
CA ALA A 95 2.09 28.17 10.43
C ALA A 95 2.38 29.63 10.78
N ASP A 96 1.48 30.30 11.50
CA ASP A 96 1.62 31.71 11.85
C ASP A 96 2.80 31.93 12.82
N GLU A 97 2.88 31.13 13.89
CA GLU A 97 3.98 31.19 14.87
C GLU A 97 5.33 30.84 14.24
N LEU A 98 5.37 29.82 13.37
CA LEU A 98 6.60 29.46 12.67
C LEU A 98 6.98 30.53 11.63
N ALA A 99 6.04 31.10 10.90
CA ALA A 99 6.31 32.13 9.91
C ALA A 99 6.95 33.37 10.56
N ASP A 100 6.48 33.75 11.75
CA ASP A 100 7.06 34.86 12.52
C ASP A 100 8.45 34.54 13.08
N SER A 101 8.73 33.27 13.43
CA SER A 101 10.01 32.85 14.00
C SER A 101 11.11 32.61 12.96
N ILE A 102 10.84 31.82 11.93
CA ILE A 102 11.84 31.37 10.94
C ILE A 102 11.72 32.09 9.60
N GLY A 103 10.66 32.88 9.41
CA GLY A 103 10.36 33.55 8.15
C GLY A 103 9.60 32.64 7.17
N VAL A 104 8.76 33.27 6.35
CA VAL A 104 7.86 32.60 5.39
C VAL A 104 8.60 31.68 4.42
N PHE A 105 9.77 32.09 3.91
CA PHE A 105 10.55 31.27 2.96
C PHE A 105 11.12 30.00 3.61
N ALA A 106 11.56 30.07 4.87
CA ALA A 106 12.04 28.89 5.59
C ALA A 106 10.89 27.93 5.91
N LEU A 107 9.70 28.46 6.25
CA LEU A 107 8.49 27.66 6.45
C LEU A 107 8.08 26.92 5.17
N ILE A 108 8.11 27.59 4.00
CA ILE A 108 7.83 26.95 2.71
C ILE A 108 8.84 25.83 2.44
N ALA A 109 10.14 26.08 2.66
CA ALA A 109 11.17 25.05 2.47
C ALA A 109 10.94 23.84 3.40
N LEU A 110 10.63 24.08 4.68
CA LEU A 110 10.33 23.04 5.66
C LEU A 110 9.09 22.23 5.27
N PHE A 111 8.04 22.89 4.76
CA PHE A 111 6.84 22.23 4.27
C PHE A 111 7.16 21.30 3.10
N LEU A 112 7.92 21.77 2.10
CA LEU A 112 8.30 20.97 0.94
C LEU A 112 9.15 19.76 1.33
N VAL A 113 10.13 19.94 2.22
CA VAL A 113 10.95 18.85 2.76
C VAL A 113 10.08 17.83 3.48
N THR A 114 9.11 18.29 4.27
CA THR A 114 8.21 17.42 5.04
C THR A 114 7.30 16.61 4.12
N VAL A 115 6.73 17.22 3.08
CA VAL A 115 5.94 16.52 2.07
C VAL A 115 6.79 15.48 1.34
N PHE A 116 8.01 15.85 0.92
CA PHE A 116 8.93 14.94 0.25
C PHE A 116 9.31 13.75 1.15
N ALA A 117 9.66 14.01 2.41
CA ALA A 117 9.97 12.99 3.40
C ALA A 117 8.78 12.05 3.65
N SER A 118 7.56 12.58 3.69
CA SER A 118 6.33 11.80 3.87
C SER A 118 6.06 10.88 2.68
N VAL A 119 6.25 11.37 1.44
CA VAL A 119 6.14 10.56 0.21
C VAL A 119 7.21 9.47 0.18
N ALA A 120 8.45 9.80 0.55
CA ALA A 120 9.52 8.83 0.67
C ALA A 120 9.19 7.77 1.73
N ALA A 121 8.75 8.18 2.93
CA ALA A 121 8.38 7.29 4.02
C ALA A 121 7.25 6.32 3.62
N LEU A 122 6.24 6.76 2.86
CA LEU A 122 5.22 5.87 2.30
C LEU A 122 5.81 4.90 1.27
N SER A 123 6.66 5.40 0.37
CA SER A 123 7.29 4.60 -0.69
C SER A 123 8.21 3.50 -0.14
N TYR A 124 9.00 3.80 0.89
CA TYR A 124 9.88 2.82 1.56
C TYR A 124 9.15 2.00 2.63
N GLY A 125 8.24 2.64 3.38
CA GLY A 125 7.47 2.04 4.46
C GLY A 125 6.52 0.94 3.97
N THR A 126 5.93 1.08 2.78
CA THR A 126 5.17 -0.01 2.15
C THR A 126 5.99 -1.28 1.98
N LYS A 127 7.29 -1.18 1.62
CA LYS A 127 8.18 -2.34 1.50
C LYS A 127 8.53 -2.95 2.85
N PHE A 128 8.67 -2.12 3.89
CA PHE A 128 9.00 -2.58 5.25
C PHE A 128 7.81 -3.23 5.96
N VAL A 129 6.65 -2.59 5.94
CA VAL A 129 5.40 -3.13 6.51
C VAL A 129 5.03 -4.46 5.86
N ARG A 130 5.28 -4.61 4.54
CA ARG A 130 5.15 -5.87 3.80
C ARG A 130 5.96 -7.02 4.41
N ARG A 131 7.20 -6.79 4.85
CA ARG A 131 8.06 -7.85 5.39
C ARG A 131 7.69 -8.28 6.80
N ARG A 132 7.21 -7.35 7.63
CA ARG A 132 7.07 -7.59 9.08
C ARG A 132 5.67 -8.03 9.51
N PHE A 133 4.62 -7.66 8.77
CA PHE A 133 3.23 -7.88 9.19
C PHE A 133 2.45 -8.93 8.38
N PHE A 134 3.05 -9.49 7.32
CA PHE A 134 2.34 -10.36 6.36
C PHE A 134 2.83 -11.81 6.35
N THR A 135 3.08 -12.42 7.52
CA THR A 135 3.20 -13.88 7.64
C THR A 135 1.80 -14.51 7.63
N PRO A 136 1.35 -15.15 6.53
CA PRO A 136 0.17 -16.00 6.59
C PRO A 136 0.49 -17.29 7.34
N ARG A 137 -0.49 -17.83 8.07
CA ARG A 137 -0.49 -19.26 8.40
C ARG A 137 -0.68 -20.01 7.08
N SER A 138 0.31 -20.80 6.67
CA SER A 138 0.25 -21.64 5.48
C SER A 138 -0.98 -22.55 5.58
N VAL A 139 -1.95 -22.34 4.68
CA VAL A 139 -3.03 -23.31 4.49
C VAL A 139 -2.46 -24.38 3.58
N VAL A 140 -2.24 -25.58 4.14
CA VAL A 140 -1.90 -26.77 3.37
C VAL A 140 -3.02 -27.01 2.38
N VAL A 141 -2.76 -26.76 1.11
CA VAL A 141 -3.66 -27.16 0.03
C VAL A 141 -3.63 -28.69 0.03
N ARG A 142 -4.69 -29.34 0.54
CA ARG A 142 -4.85 -30.78 0.33
C ARG A 142 -5.00 -30.98 -1.17
N PRO A 143 -4.15 -31.78 -1.83
CA PRO A 143 -4.50 -32.29 -3.15
C PRO A 143 -5.79 -33.09 -2.98
N GLU A 144 -6.84 -32.73 -3.73
CA GLU A 144 -7.98 -33.63 -3.87
C GLU A 144 -7.52 -34.89 -4.63
N PRO A 145 -7.99 -36.09 -4.22
CA PRO A 145 -7.57 -37.37 -4.76
C PRO A 145 -8.02 -37.62 -6.21
#